data_AF-A0A1Y2ASV7-F1
#
_entry.id   AF-A0A1Y2ASV7-F1
#
_cell.length_a   1.000
_cell.length_b   1.000
_cell.length_c   1.000
_cell.angle_alpha   90.00
_cell.angle_beta   90.00
_cell.angle_gamma   90.00
#
_symmetry.space_group_name_H-M   'P 1'
#
loop_
_entity.id
_entity.type
_entity.pdbx_description
1 polymer ?
#
loop_
_entity_poly.entity_id
_entity_poly.type
_entity_poly.pdbx_seq_one_letter_code
_entity_poly.pdbx_strand_id
1 'polypeptide(L)'
;MSLKRREKVSLVVVSVGNWEAAFEDVDGWSERVRAFARGLKEMYREMEGVRFVFRTAQPACPVTEWGQYRHRRYTPARNEMFRTLGAMIFKEELNGYLGYWDC
;
A
#
# COMPACT_ATOMS: atom_id res chain seq x y z
N MET A 1 7.18 3.69 -24.17
CA MET A 1 5.87 4.35 -24.32
C MET A 1 5.88 5.62 -23.49
N SER A 2 5.70 6.77 -24.14
CA SER A 2 5.80 8.08 -23.51
C SER A 2 4.50 8.41 -22.77
N LEU A 3 4.59 8.75 -21.47
CA LEU A 3 3.47 9.10 -20.58
C LEU A 3 2.72 10.41 -20.97
N LYS A 4 3.01 11.00 -22.14
CA LYS A 4 2.59 12.33 -22.61
C LYS A 4 1.07 12.56 -22.78
N ARG A 5 0.21 11.62 -22.40
CA ARG A 5 -1.24 11.80 -22.51
C ARG A 5 -2.05 11.10 -21.42
N ARG A 6 -1.53 11.03 -20.20
CA ARG A 6 -2.44 10.82 -19.05
C ARG A 6 -3.18 12.13 -18.81
N GLU A 7 -4.50 12.04 -18.72
CA GLU A 7 -5.38 13.12 -18.26
C GLU A 7 -4.82 13.78 -17.00
N LYS A 8 -5.24 15.01 -16.66
CA LYS A 8 -4.76 15.75 -15.50
C LYS A 8 -4.98 14.94 -14.21
N VAL A 9 -4.02 14.08 -13.86
CA VAL A 9 -4.05 13.27 -12.65
C VAL A 9 -3.76 14.23 -11.50
N SER A 10 -4.73 14.38 -10.61
CA SER A 10 -4.58 15.20 -9.40
C SER A 10 -4.48 14.35 -8.13
N LEU A 11 -4.83 13.06 -8.22
CA LEU A 11 -4.88 12.13 -7.09
C LEU A 11 -4.47 10.73 -7.54
N VAL A 12 -3.58 10.11 -6.76
CA VAL A 12 -3.20 8.70 -6.89
C VAL A 12 -3.52 8.00 -5.57
N VAL A 13 -4.40 7.00 -5.63
CA VAL A 13 -4.74 6.17 -4.48
C VAL A 13 -3.95 4.87 -4.56
N VAL A 14 -3.18 4.58 -3.51
CA VAL A 14 -2.31 3.40 -3.43
C VAL A 14 -2.87 2.44 -2.39
N SER A 15 -3.15 1.19 -2.77
CA SER A 15 -3.68 0.15 -1.86
C SER A 15 -2.78 -1.08 -1.92
N VAL A 16 -2.05 -1.36 -0.85
CA VAL A 16 -1.16 -2.55 -0.71
C VAL A 16 -1.21 -3.11 0.72
N GLY A 17 -0.86 -4.38 0.91
CA GLY A 17 -0.59 -4.97 2.23
C GLY A 17 -1.41 -6.20 2.63
N ASN A 18 -2.55 -6.48 1.97
CA ASN A 18 -3.44 -7.58 2.41
C ASN A 18 -2.88 -8.96 2.11
N TRP A 19 -2.35 -9.13 0.91
CA TRP A 19 -1.69 -10.38 0.53
C TRP A 19 -0.35 -10.47 1.22
N GLU A 20 0.42 -9.39 1.23
CA GLU A 20 1.79 -9.39 1.75
C GLU A 20 1.83 -9.69 3.25
N ALA A 21 0.89 -9.17 4.04
CA ALA A 21 0.78 -9.49 5.47
C ALA A 21 0.56 -11.00 5.74
N ALA A 22 -0.06 -11.73 4.79
CA ALA A 22 -0.33 -13.15 4.94
C ALA A 22 0.86 -14.06 4.58
N PHE A 23 1.79 -13.60 3.73
CA PHE A 23 2.84 -14.47 3.15
C PHE A 23 4.26 -13.95 3.31
N GLU A 24 4.48 -12.65 3.38
CA GLU A 24 5.81 -12.06 3.32
C GLU A 24 6.40 -11.84 4.71
N ASP A 25 7.72 -11.73 4.80
CA ASP A 25 8.39 -11.15 5.97
C ASP A 25 8.30 -9.61 5.96
N VAL A 26 8.61 -9.00 7.11
CA VAL A 26 8.46 -7.55 7.28
C VAL A 26 9.54 -6.79 6.51
N ASP A 27 10.78 -7.26 6.56
CA ASP A 27 11.93 -6.57 5.98
C ASP A 27 11.85 -6.54 4.45
N GLY A 28 11.59 -7.68 3.82
CA GLY A 28 11.43 -7.77 2.37
C GLY A 28 10.20 -7.00 1.88
N TRP A 29 9.14 -6.94 2.69
CA TRP A 29 7.99 -6.09 2.37
C TRP A 29 8.36 -4.60 2.42
N SER A 30 9.07 -4.16 3.47
CA SER A 30 9.55 -2.78 3.62
C SER A 30 10.34 -2.31 2.40
N GLU A 31 11.30 -3.13 1.94
CA GLU A 31 12.13 -2.82 0.78
C GLU A 31 11.31 -2.69 -0.51
N ARG A 32 10.41 -3.65 -0.77
CA ARG A 32 9.54 -3.62 -1.95
C ARG A 32 8.62 -2.39 -1.96
N VAL A 33 8.01 -2.06 -0.83
CA VAL A 33 7.10 -0.92 -0.73
C VAL A 33 7.86 0.40 -0.89
N ARG A 34 9.08 0.53 -0.35
CA ARG A 34 9.94 1.70 -0.59
C ARG A 34 10.29 1.85 -2.06
N ALA A 35 10.72 0.77 -2.72
CA ALA A 35 11.04 0.78 -4.14
C ALA A 35 9.82 1.19 -4.99
N PHE A 36 8.65 0.65 -4.66
CA PHE A 36 7.40 1.00 -5.32
C PHE A 36 7.01 2.47 -5.11
N ALA A 37 7.08 2.98 -3.89
CA ALA A 37 6.81 4.38 -3.58
C ALA A 37 7.74 5.31 -4.36
N ARG A 38 9.04 5.02 -4.43
CA ARG A 38 10.00 5.78 -5.25
C ARG A 38 9.67 5.73 -6.73
N GLY A 39 9.26 4.56 -7.23
CA GLY A 39 8.82 4.39 -8.62
C GLY A 39 7.59 5.24 -8.95
N LEU A 40 6.62 5.33 -8.03
CA LEU A 40 5.47 6.23 -8.17
C LEU A 40 5.91 7.70 -8.18
N LYS A 41 6.78 8.10 -7.26
CA LYS A 41 7.31 9.48 -7.21
C LYS A 41 7.92 9.90 -8.54
N GLU A 42 8.75 9.03 -9.11
CA GLU A 42 9.42 9.29 -10.38
C GLU A 42 8.41 9.30 -11.54
N MET A 43 7.46 8.36 -11.56
CA MET A 43 6.42 8.29 -12.60
C MET A 43 5.56 9.55 -12.69
N TYR A 44 5.28 10.17 -11.55
CA TYR A 44 4.44 11.37 -11.45
C TYR A 44 5.24 12.66 -11.23
N ARG A 45 6.57 12.62 -11.34
CA ARG A 45 7.47 13.77 -11.04
C ARG A 45 7.16 15.00 -11.87
N GLU A 46 6.80 14.81 -13.14
CA GLU A 46 6.51 15.90 -14.08
C GLU A 46 5.05 16.39 -14.01
N MET A 47 4.22 15.78 -13.17
CA MET A 47 2.81 16.14 -13.03
C MET A 47 2.61 17.05 -11.81
N GLU A 48 2.33 18.32 -12.07
CA GLU A 48 2.09 19.31 -11.01
C GLU A 48 0.80 19.02 -10.23
N GLY A 49 0.87 19.11 -8.90
CA GLY A 49 -0.30 19.03 -8.02
C GLY A 49 -0.86 17.62 -7.76
N VAL A 50 -0.14 16.55 -8.15
CA VAL A 50 -0.51 15.17 -7.80
C VAL A 50 -0.43 14.98 -6.28
N ARG A 51 -1.53 14.51 -5.69
CA ARG A 51 -1.57 14.08 -4.30
C ARG A 51 -1.57 12.56 -4.22
N PHE A 52 -0.79 12.01 -3.29
CA PHE A 52 -0.79 10.58 -3.01
C PHE A 52 -1.60 10.30 -1.76
N VAL A 53 -2.52 9.35 -1.85
CA VAL A 53 -3.29 8.82 -0.72
C VAL A 53 -3.00 7.35 -0.58
N PHE A 54 -2.49 6.96 0.58
CA PHE A 54 -2.28 5.56 0.90
C PHE A 54 -3.52 5.00 1.61
N ARG A 55 -4.11 3.97 1.03
CA ARG A 55 -5.15 3.15 1.62
C ARG A 55 -4.51 1.93 2.25
N THR A 56 -4.78 1.76 3.53
CA THR A 56 -4.42 0.53 4.20
C THR A 56 -5.32 -0.62 3.78
N ALA A 57 -4.74 -1.80 3.64
CA ALA A 57 -5.45 -3.01 3.32
C ALA A 57 -6.49 -3.38 4.41
N GLN A 58 -7.71 -3.76 3.99
CA GLN A 58 -8.80 -4.09 4.92
C GLN A 58 -8.50 -5.41 5.64
N PRO A 59 -8.76 -5.53 6.96
CA PRO A 59 -8.69 -6.83 7.63
C PRO A 59 -9.50 -7.87 6.83
N ALA A 60 -8.93 -9.06 6.66
CA ALA A 60 -9.61 -10.12 5.93
C ALA A 60 -10.93 -10.42 6.65
N CYS A 61 -12.03 -10.48 5.89
CA CYS A 61 -13.32 -10.93 6.40
C CYS A 61 -13.13 -12.30 7.07
N PRO A 62 -13.80 -12.59 8.21
CA PRO A 62 -13.80 -13.93 8.76
C PRO A 62 -14.27 -14.93 7.68
N VAL A 63 -13.35 -15.80 7.24
CA VAL A 63 -13.65 -16.82 6.24
C VAL A 63 -14.38 -17.94 6.97
N THR A 64 -15.65 -18.13 6.66
CA THR A 64 -16.56 -19.09 7.33
C THR A 64 -16.24 -20.55 7.02
N GLU A 65 -15.40 -20.82 6.02
CA GLU A 65 -15.01 -22.17 5.62
C GLU A 65 -13.56 -22.47 5.97
N TRP A 66 -13.38 -23.64 6.60
CA TRP A 66 -12.17 -24.22 7.18
C TRP A 66 -10.99 -24.47 6.19
N GLY A 67 -10.99 -23.84 5.02
CA GLY A 67 -10.08 -24.13 3.92
C GLY A 67 -8.84 -23.25 3.79
N GLN A 68 -8.77 -22.05 4.38
CA GLN A 68 -7.74 -21.07 4.00
C GLN A 68 -6.83 -20.54 5.12
N TYR A 69 -6.97 -21.02 6.36
CA TYR A 69 -5.98 -20.75 7.44
C TYR A 69 -4.69 -21.60 7.32
N ARG A 70 -4.25 -21.91 6.09
CA ARG A 70 -2.89 -22.45 5.86
C ARG A 70 -1.85 -21.34 5.65
N HIS A 71 -2.22 -20.08 5.80
CA HIS A 71 -1.29 -18.95 5.73
C HIS A 71 -0.67 -18.71 7.12
N ARG A 72 0.47 -19.39 7.37
CA ARG A 72 1.14 -19.58 8.67
C ARG A 72 1.49 -18.29 9.47
N ARG A 73 1.21 -17.09 8.97
CA ARG A 73 1.61 -15.82 9.60
C ARG A 73 0.48 -14.80 9.79
N TYR A 74 -0.71 -15.01 9.24
CA TYR A 74 -1.76 -13.99 9.27
C TYR A 74 -2.37 -13.83 10.69
N THR A 75 -2.17 -12.67 11.30
CA THR A 75 -2.86 -12.25 12.53
C THR A 75 -3.31 -10.79 12.40
N PRO A 76 -4.35 -10.34 13.12
CA PRO A 76 -4.77 -8.94 13.10
C PRO A 76 -3.64 -7.97 13.46
N ALA A 77 -2.83 -8.32 14.47
CA ALA A 77 -1.67 -7.53 14.88
C ALA A 77 -0.59 -7.44 13.78
N ARG A 78 -0.34 -8.54 13.06
CA ARG A 78 0.59 -8.52 11.93
C ARG A 78 0.06 -7.64 10.80
N ASN A 79 -1.23 -7.73 10.49
CA ASN A 79 -1.84 -6.88 9.47
C ASN A 79 -1.69 -5.40 9.85
N GLU A 80 -1.98 -5.03 11.10
CA GLU A 80 -1.84 -3.66 11.58
C GLU A 80 -0.40 -3.14 11.53
N MET A 81 0.58 -3.99 11.82
CA MET A 81 2.00 -3.68 11.68
C MET A 81 2.38 -3.36 10.22
N PHE A 82 1.96 -4.20 9.26
CA PHE A 82 2.19 -3.94 7.84
C PHE A 82 1.48 -2.65 7.42
N ARG A 83 0.21 -2.45 7.80
CA ARG A 83 -0.53 -1.20 7.53
C ARG A 83 0.23 0.04 8.02
N THR A 84 0.72 0.00 9.25
CA THR A 84 1.46 1.11 9.88
C THR A 84 2.76 1.39 9.15
N LEU A 85 3.55 0.35 8.89
CA LEU A 85 4.84 0.49 8.20
C LEU A 85 4.66 1.03 6.77
N GLY A 86 3.62 0.58 6.05
CA GLY A 86 3.29 1.11 4.72
C GLY A 86 2.94 2.59 4.79
N ALA A 87 2.06 2.97 5.72
CA ALA A 87 1.70 4.37 5.93
C ALA A 87 2.93 5.25 6.21
N MET A 88 3.86 4.77 7.04
CA MET A 88 5.11 5.47 7.33
C MET A 88 5.98 5.62 6.07
N ILE A 89 6.17 4.55 5.29
CA ILE A 89 6.96 4.58 4.06
C ILE A 89 6.36 5.54 3.04
N PHE A 90 5.04 5.48 2.81
CA PHE A 90 4.37 6.36 1.85
C PHE A 90 4.38 7.82 2.28
N LYS A 91 4.31 8.08 3.59
CA LYS A 91 4.50 9.43 4.13
C LYS A 91 5.93 9.94 3.87
N GLU A 92 6.93 9.12 4.14
CA GLU A 92 8.34 9.45 3.96
C GLU A 92 8.71 9.68 2.48
N GLU A 93 8.34 8.75 1.60
CA GLU A 93 8.79 8.74 0.21
C GLU A 93 7.95 9.69 -0.67
N LEU A 94 6.63 9.73 -0.47
CA LEU A 94 5.68 10.46 -1.34
C LEU A 94 5.11 11.74 -0.72
N ASN A 95 5.41 12.05 0.55
CA ASN A 95 4.62 13.02 1.33
C ASN A 95 3.11 12.69 1.25
N GLY A 96 2.79 11.40 1.19
CA GLY A 96 1.43 10.90 1.02
C GLY A 96 0.62 11.00 2.31
N TYR A 97 -0.70 11.18 2.16
CA TYR A 97 -1.63 11.18 3.28
C TYR A 97 -2.15 9.77 3.52
N LEU A 98 -2.32 9.39 4.79
CA LEU A 98 -3.06 8.18 5.15
C LEU A 98 -4.54 8.44 4.89
N GLY A 99 -5.12 7.74 3.91
CA GLY A 99 -6.55 7.77 3.68
C GLY A 99 -7.25 6.85 4.68
N TYR A 100 -7.93 7.43 5.67
CA TYR A 100 -8.91 6.70 6.45
C TYR A 100 -10.20 6.58 5.64
N TRP A 101 -10.66 5.34 5.43
CA TRP A 101 -11.96 5.05 4.86
C TRP A 101 -12.64 4.09 5.84
N ASP A 102 -13.63 4.60 6.56
CA ASP A 102 -14.50 3.80 7.40
C ASP A 102 -15.28 2.82 6.53
N CYS A 103 -15.37 1.58 6.99
CA CYS A 103 -16.31 0.57 6.49
C CYS A 103 -17.07 0.07 7.70
#